data_AF-A0A497MI90-F1
#
_entry.id   AF-A0A497MI90-F1
#
_cell.length_a   1.000
_cell.length_b   1.000
_cell.length_c   1.000
_cell.angle_alpha   90.00
_cell.angle_beta   90.00
_cell.angle_gamma   90.00
#
_symmetry.space_group_name_H-M   'P 1'
#
loop_
_entity.id
_entity.type
_entity.pdbx_description
1 polymer ?
#
loop_
_entity_poly.entity_id
_entity_poly.type
_entity_poly.pdbx_seq_one_letter_code
_entity_poly.pdbx_strand_id
1 'polypeptide(L)'
;LNLAVFQARMERGRKFIRRVTSVNEIIGFDSETGRLNYMPSFTYDFDEDVHRYTGSSFLLEAKVLPFRGWGLEDLDRLYDEMQMRAEILRWLAENDPKYSSVWRTVIEVDNRGVEHVYDRVRKGLKPWAGE
;
A
#
# COMPACT_ATOMS: atom_id res chain seq x y z
N LEU A 1 -3.29 -8.82 16.22
CA LEU A 1 -3.49 -7.59 15.39
C LEU A 1 -2.14 -7.25 14.75
N ASN A 2 -2.08 -7.04 13.42
CA ASN A 2 -0.81 -6.79 12.71
C ASN A 2 -0.64 -5.33 12.30
N LEU A 3 -1.72 -4.66 11.88
CA LEU A 3 -1.65 -3.31 11.31
C LEU A 3 -2.76 -2.44 11.90
N ALA A 4 -2.42 -1.20 12.25
CA ALA A 4 -3.34 -0.19 12.77
C ALA A 4 -3.27 1.08 11.92
N VAL A 5 -4.40 1.47 11.33
CA VAL A 5 -4.54 2.69 10.51
C VAL A 5 -5.24 3.76 11.33
N PHE A 6 -4.59 4.92 11.46
CA PHE A 6 -5.20 6.08 12.09
C PHE A 6 -5.63 7.07 11.02
N GLN A 7 -6.89 7.49 11.08
CA GLN A 7 -7.47 8.47 10.16
C GLN A 7 -8.03 9.65 10.95
N ALA A 8 -7.74 10.86 10.49
CA ALA A 8 -8.24 12.09 11.10
C ALA A 8 -9.07 12.89 10.09
N ARG A 9 -10.09 13.58 10.61
CA ARG A 9 -10.74 14.70 9.91
C ARG A 9 -10.06 15.98 10.39
N MET A 10 -9.61 16.80 9.44
CA MET A 10 -8.87 18.03 9.72
C MET A 10 -9.44 19.17 8.90
N GLU A 11 -9.26 20.39 9.39
CA GLU A 11 -9.57 21.60 8.63
C GLU A 11 -8.28 22.10 7.96
N ARG A 12 -8.32 22.28 6.64
CA ARG A 12 -7.23 22.88 5.87
C ARG A 12 -7.81 24.03 5.07
N GLY A 13 -7.39 25.26 5.38
CA GLY A 13 -7.99 26.48 4.85
C GLY A 13 -9.42 26.67 5.36
N ARG A 14 -10.42 26.31 4.55
CA ARG A 14 -11.86 26.35 4.91
C ARG A 14 -12.60 25.07 4.52
N LYS A 15 -11.86 23.99 4.26
CA LYS A 15 -12.42 22.70 3.86
C LYS A 15 -12.04 21.65 4.88
N PHE A 16 -12.99 20.78 5.17
CA PHE A 16 -12.70 19.57 5.92
C PHE A 16 -12.15 18.51 4.98
N ILE A 17 -10.97 18.00 5.31
CA ILE A 17 -10.33 16.88 4.63
C ILE A 17 -10.21 15.70 5.57
N ARG A 18 -10.11 14.49 4.99
CA ARG A 18 -9.76 13.27 5.72
C ARG A 18 -8.40 12.78 5.21
N ARG A 19 -7.52 12.42 6.14
CA ARG A 19 -6.20 11.85 5.85
C ARG A 19 -5.90 10.71 6.79
N VAL A 20 -5.15 9.73 6.27
CA VAL A 20 -4.54 8.69 7.10
C VAL A 20 -3.29 9.32 7.71
N THR A 21 -3.29 9.54 9.02
CA THR A 21 -2.18 10.23 9.71
C THR A 21 -0.99 9.31 9.94
N SER A 22 -1.25 8.02 10.14
CA SER A 22 -0.21 7.02 10.29
C SER A 22 -0.74 5.62 10.00
N VAL A 23 0.10 4.78 9.41
CA VAL A 23 -0.08 3.33 9.33
C VAL A 23 1.00 2.68 10.17
N ASN A 24 0.60 1.92 11.19
CA ASN A 24 1.49 1.34 12.19
C ASN A 24 1.46 -0.18 12.13
N GLU A 25 2.62 -0.78 12.04
CA GLU A 25 2.85 -2.22 12.08
C GLU A 25 3.15 -2.65 13.50
N ILE A 26 2.33 -3.56 14.03
CA ILE A 26 2.46 -4.06 15.40
C ILE A 26 3.46 -5.22 15.39
N ILE A 27 4.56 -5.04 16.13
CA ILE A 27 5.64 -6.02 16.23
C ILE A 27 5.32 -7.01 17.35
N GLY A 28 4.90 -6.50 18.51
CA GLY A 28 4.64 -7.32 19.69
C GLY A 28 4.24 -6.52 20.91
N PHE A 29 3.97 -7.23 22.00
CA PHE A 29 3.63 -6.64 23.29
C PHE A 29 4.65 -7.10 24.32
N ASP A 30 5.19 -6.15 25.07
CA ASP A 30 6.08 -6.42 26.20
C ASP A 30 5.24 -6.53 27.47
N SER A 31 5.19 -7.74 28.04
CA SER A 31 4.42 -8.04 29.25
C SER A 31 5.04 -7.48 30.53
N GLU A 32 6.34 -7.22 30.56
CA GLU A 32 7.03 -6.70 31.75
C GLU A 32 6.76 -5.20 31.89
N THR A 33 6.84 -4.46 30.78
CA THR A 33 6.59 -3.00 30.78
C THR A 33 5.15 -2.63 30.50
N GLY A 34 4.33 -3.57 30.01
CA GLY A 34 2.96 -3.34 29.58
C GLY A 34 2.84 -2.49 28.31
N ARG A 35 3.92 -2.42 27.50
CA ARG A 35 4.00 -1.54 26.33
C ARG A 35 3.80 -2.31 25.02
N LEU A 36 3.08 -1.68 24.10
CA LEU A 36 2.94 -2.16 22.72
C LEU A 36 4.12 -1.66 21.88
N ASN A 37 4.86 -2.57 21.26
CA ASN A 37 5.90 -2.26 20.31
C ASN A 37 5.33 -2.24 18.88
N TYR A 38 5.53 -1.11 18.18
CA TYR A 38 5.06 -0.91 16.82
C TYR A 38 6.02 -0.02 16.05
N MET A 39 5.95 -0.09 14.72
CA MET A 39 6.72 0.72 13.79
C MET A 39 5.80 1.41 12.79
N PRO A 40 5.88 2.74 12.60
CA PRO A 40 5.13 3.40 11.54
C PRO A 40 5.73 3.05 10.17
N SER A 41 4.92 2.54 9.25
CA SER A 41 5.31 2.35 7.85
C SER A 41 4.96 3.55 6.97
N PHE A 42 3.88 4.26 7.31
CA PHE A 42 3.52 5.53 6.69
C PHE A 42 3.21 6.58 7.74
N THR A 43 3.67 7.80 7.50
CA THR A 43 3.34 9.00 8.29
C THR A 43 2.80 10.08 7.37
N TYR A 44 2.01 11.00 7.92
CA TYR A 44 1.48 12.14 7.17
C TYR A 44 2.19 13.43 7.58
N ASP A 45 2.69 14.16 6.57
CA ASP A 45 3.25 15.49 6.72
C ASP A 45 2.13 16.53 6.56
N PHE A 46 1.81 17.22 7.66
CA PHE A 46 0.70 18.16 7.72
C PHE A 46 0.98 19.42 6.91
N ASP A 47 2.22 19.87 6.88
CA ASP A 47 2.62 21.11 6.21
C ASP A 47 2.54 20.92 4.69
N GLU A 48 3.10 19.82 4.19
CA GLU A 48 3.18 19.52 2.76
C GLU A 48 1.93 18.82 2.17
N ASP A 49 0.99 18.31 2.98
CA ASP A 49 -0.14 17.45 2.53
C ASP A 49 0.30 16.15 1.85
N VAL A 50 1.40 15.54 2.32
CA VAL A 50 1.97 14.33 1.71
C VAL A 50 2.06 13.17 2.69
N HIS A 51 1.85 11.96 2.19
CA HIS A 51 2.16 10.74 2.95
C HIS A 51 3.62 10.37 2.68
N ARG A 52 4.39 10.17 3.74
CA ARG A 52 5.79 9.72 3.68
C ARG A 52 5.85 8.24 4.03
N TYR A 53 6.47 7.47 3.15
CA TYR A 53 6.84 6.08 3.42
C TYR A 53 8.15 6.07 4.22
N THR A 54 8.24 5.27 5.28
CA THR A 54 9.43 5.24 6.15
C THR A 54 10.62 4.48 5.55
N GLY A 55 10.41 3.79 4.42
CA GLY A 55 11.46 3.12 3.65
C GLY A 55 11.55 1.62 3.88
N SER A 56 10.87 1.07 4.89
CA SER A 56 10.80 -0.38 5.12
C SER A 56 9.45 -0.81 5.73
N SER A 57 9.17 -2.11 5.68
CA SER A 57 8.01 -2.73 6.30
C SER A 57 8.43 -4.04 6.97
N PHE A 58 8.31 -4.06 8.29
CA PHE A 58 8.59 -5.24 9.09
C PHE A 58 7.68 -6.41 8.70
N LEU A 59 6.40 -6.15 8.41
CA LEU A 59 5.47 -7.20 8.01
C LEU A 59 5.78 -7.77 6.62
N LEU A 60 6.23 -6.95 5.66
CA LEU A 60 6.66 -7.45 4.36
C LEU A 60 7.86 -8.39 4.51
N GLU A 61 8.87 -7.98 5.26
CA GLU A 61 10.11 -8.72 5.46
C GLU A 61 9.94 -9.96 6.34
N ALA A 62 9.27 -9.84 7.49
CA ALA A 62 9.19 -10.89 8.50
C ALA A 62 7.99 -11.85 8.30
N LYS A 63 6.99 -11.49 7.49
CA LYS A 63 5.78 -12.31 7.29
C LYS A 63 5.52 -12.62 5.82
N VAL A 64 5.50 -11.64 4.94
CA VAL A 64 5.12 -11.87 3.53
C VAL A 64 6.23 -12.62 2.78
N LEU A 65 7.49 -12.20 2.94
CA LEU A 65 8.63 -12.83 2.28
C LEU A 65 8.76 -14.33 2.65
N PRO A 66 8.76 -14.73 3.93
CA PRO A 66 8.85 -16.15 4.29
C PRO A 66 7.59 -16.93 3.90
N PHE A 67 6.41 -16.30 3.95
CA PHE A 67 5.17 -16.95 3.51
C PHE A 67 5.19 -17.32 2.02
N ARG A 68 5.90 -16.54 1.20
CA ARG A 68 6.14 -16.86 -0.21
C ARG A 68 7.24 -17.89 -0.44
N GLY A 69 7.91 -18.35 0.61
CA GLY A 69 9.11 -19.20 0.50
C GLY A 69 10.30 -18.47 -0.10
N TRP A 70 10.32 -17.14 -0.01
CA TRP A 70 11.38 -16.28 -0.55
C TRP A 70 12.42 -15.96 0.53
N GLY A 71 13.67 -15.76 0.08
CA GLY A 71 14.79 -15.36 0.93
C GLY A 71 14.98 -13.83 0.96
N LEU A 72 15.94 -13.36 1.75
CA LEU A 72 16.26 -11.92 1.83
C LEU A 72 16.78 -11.37 0.49
N GLU A 73 17.35 -12.22 -0.34
CA GLU A 73 17.77 -11.94 -1.72
C GLU A 73 16.61 -11.53 -2.64
N ASP A 74 15.38 -11.92 -2.31
CA ASP A 74 14.16 -11.58 -3.06
C ASP A 74 13.46 -10.33 -2.50
N LEU A 75 14.04 -9.64 -1.51
CA LEU A 75 13.40 -8.51 -0.86
C LEU A 75 13.14 -7.35 -1.84
N ASP A 76 14.12 -7.04 -2.68
CA ASP A 76 13.99 -6.01 -3.72
C ASP A 76 12.84 -6.35 -4.67
N ARG A 77 12.70 -7.62 -5.06
CA ARG A 77 11.61 -8.10 -5.90
C ARG A 77 10.24 -7.90 -5.24
N LEU A 78 10.13 -8.08 -3.92
CA LEU A 78 8.89 -7.82 -3.19
C LEU A 78 8.54 -6.33 -3.20
N TYR A 79 9.52 -5.45 -3.03
CA TYR A 79 9.30 -3.99 -3.10
C TYR A 79 8.98 -3.52 -4.52
N ASP A 80 9.61 -4.09 -5.54
CA ASP A 80 9.27 -3.85 -6.95
C ASP A 80 7.81 -4.22 -7.24
N GLU A 81 7.35 -5.36 -6.73
CA GLU A 81 5.94 -5.75 -6.81
C GLU A 81 5.01 -4.71 -6.15
N MET A 82 5.40 -4.20 -4.98
CA MET A 82 4.61 -3.16 -4.31
C MET A 82 4.56 -1.86 -5.09
N GLN A 83 5.66 -1.48 -5.74
CA GLN A 83 5.72 -0.31 -6.61
C GLN A 83 4.83 -0.49 -7.85
N MET A 84 4.84 -1.66 -8.49
CA MET A 84 3.95 -1.97 -9.61
C MET A 84 2.47 -1.84 -9.21
N ARG A 85 2.10 -2.38 -8.03
CA ARG A 85 0.74 -2.24 -7.49
C ARG A 85 0.37 -0.76 -7.26
N ALA A 86 1.28 0.03 -6.71
CA ALA A 86 1.07 1.46 -6.48
C ALA A 86 0.86 2.23 -7.81
N GLU A 87 1.63 1.91 -8.84
CA GLU A 87 1.52 2.55 -10.16
C GLU A 87 0.22 2.17 -10.89
N ILE A 88 -0.25 0.93 -10.77
CA ILE A 88 -1.56 0.51 -11.29
C ILE A 88 -2.68 1.33 -10.62
N LEU A 89 -2.65 1.48 -9.29
CA LEU A 89 -3.63 2.26 -8.55
C LEU A 89 -3.56 3.76 -8.89
N ARG A 90 -2.36 4.30 -9.12
CA ARG A 90 -2.18 5.69 -9.57
C ARG A 90 -2.80 5.91 -10.95
N TRP A 91 -2.54 5.00 -11.90
CA TRP A 91 -3.15 5.06 -13.22
C TRP A 91 -4.69 5.05 -13.14
N LEU A 92 -5.27 4.19 -12.29
CA LEU A 92 -6.71 4.14 -12.05
C LEU A 92 -7.26 5.45 -11.47
N ALA A 93 -6.55 6.05 -10.50
CA ALA A 93 -6.96 7.31 -9.89
C ALA A 93 -7.04 8.45 -10.91
N GLU A 94 -6.13 8.47 -11.89
CA GLU A 94 -6.04 9.49 -12.93
C GLU A 94 -7.03 9.26 -14.09
N ASN A 95 -7.28 8.00 -14.46
CA ASN A 95 -8.00 7.66 -15.71
C ASN A 95 -9.42 7.10 -15.50
N ASP A 96 -9.65 6.27 -14.47
CA ASP A 96 -10.95 5.64 -14.23
C ASP A 96 -11.15 5.27 -12.74
N PRO A 97 -11.35 6.27 -11.85
CA PRO A 97 -11.37 6.10 -10.39
C PRO A 97 -12.70 5.51 -9.86
N LYS A 98 -13.33 4.62 -10.62
CA LYS A 98 -14.59 3.99 -10.26
C LYS A 98 -14.34 2.71 -9.49
N TYR A 99 -15.19 2.43 -8.51
CA TYR A 99 -15.16 1.18 -7.75
C TYR A 99 -15.15 -0.06 -8.65
N SER A 100 -16.02 -0.11 -9.67
CA SER A 100 -16.10 -1.24 -10.60
C SER A 100 -14.82 -1.46 -11.40
N SER A 101 -14.13 -0.39 -11.78
CA SER A 101 -12.86 -0.40 -12.51
C SER A 101 -11.72 -0.91 -11.63
N VAL A 102 -11.65 -0.44 -10.39
CA VAL A 102 -10.70 -0.96 -9.38
C VAL A 102 -10.96 -2.46 -9.14
N TRP A 103 -12.22 -2.85 -8.94
CA TRP A 103 -12.60 -4.25 -8.71
C TRP A 103 -12.20 -5.17 -9.87
N ARG A 104 -12.50 -4.78 -11.12
CA ARG A 104 -12.07 -5.53 -12.31
C ARG A 104 -10.55 -5.65 -12.40
N THR A 105 -9.83 -4.59 -12.05
CA THR A 105 -8.36 -4.61 -12.03
C THR A 105 -7.83 -5.60 -11.01
N VAL A 106 -8.40 -5.64 -9.80
CA VAL A 106 -8.01 -6.59 -8.77
C VAL A 106 -8.23 -8.04 -9.25
N ILE A 107 -9.37 -8.32 -9.89
CA ILE A 107 -9.63 -9.62 -10.50
C ILE A 107 -8.59 -9.96 -11.58
N GLU A 108 -8.24 -9.01 -12.45
CA GLU A 108 -7.25 -9.26 -13.51
C GLU A 108 -5.85 -9.53 -12.92
N VAL A 109 -5.44 -8.78 -11.89
CA VAL A 109 -4.17 -9.02 -11.19
C VAL A 109 -4.14 -10.42 -10.57
N ASP A 110 -5.24 -10.89 -10.01
CA ASP A 110 -5.35 -12.23 -9.45
C ASP A 110 -5.26 -13.32 -10.54
N ASN A 111 -5.93 -13.11 -11.67
CA ASN A 111 -5.98 -14.09 -12.77
C ASN A 111 -4.70 -14.15 -13.63
N ARG A 112 -4.04 -13.00 -13.88
CA ARG A 112 -2.93 -12.86 -14.84
C ARG A 112 -1.61 -12.47 -14.21
N GLY A 113 -1.62 -12.08 -12.93
CA GLY A 113 -0.47 -11.54 -12.23
C GLY A 113 -0.32 -10.03 -12.39
N VAL A 114 0.36 -9.43 -11.42
CA VAL A 114 0.62 -7.99 -11.32
C VAL A 114 1.45 -7.45 -12.48
N GLU A 115 2.49 -8.16 -12.91
CA GLU A 115 3.39 -7.73 -14.00
C GLU A 115 2.63 -7.58 -15.32
N HIS A 116 1.74 -8.52 -15.64
CA HIS A 116 0.90 -8.45 -16.84
C HIS A 116 0.04 -7.18 -16.86
N VAL A 117 -0.63 -6.90 -15.73
CA VAL A 117 -1.50 -5.73 -15.60
C VAL A 117 -0.69 -4.43 -15.61
N TYR A 118 0.47 -4.44 -14.95
CA TYR A 118 1.41 -3.32 -14.93
C TYR A 118 1.89 -2.94 -16.33
N ASP A 119 2.28 -3.92 -17.13
CA ASP A 119 2.69 -3.73 -18.52
C ASP A 119 1.60 -3.08 -19.39
N ARG A 120 0.34 -3.45 -19.16
CA ARG A 120 -0.80 -2.86 -19.86
C ARG A 120 -0.98 -1.39 -19.51
N VAL A 121 -0.98 -1.05 -18.22
CA VAL A 121 -1.17 0.34 -17.80
C VAL A 121 0.00 1.23 -18.22
N ARG A 122 1.25 0.72 -18.24
CA ARG A 122 2.39 1.47 -18.80
C ARG A 122 2.25 1.76 -20.29
N LYS A 123 1.56 0.88 -21.04
CA LYS A 123 1.23 1.08 -22.47
C LYS A 123 0.00 1.98 -22.68
N GLY A 124 -0.57 2.55 -21.60
CA GLY A 124 -1.79 3.36 -21.65
C GLY A 124 -3.06 2.55 -21.90
N LEU A 125 -2.99 1.22 -21.79
CA LEU A 125 -4.14 0.34 -21.97
C LEU A 125 -4.89 0.17 -20.65
N LYS A 126 -6.16 -0.24 -20.73
CA LYS A 126 -6.93 -0.60 -19.54
C LYS A 126 -6.28 -1.81 -18.82
N PRO A 127 -6.30 -1.83 -17.47
CA PRO A 127 -5.70 -2.89 -16.67
C PRO A 127 -6.28 -4.27 -16.96
N TRP A 128 -7.61 -4.35 -17.14
CA TRP A 128 -8.29 -5.57 -17.57
C TRP A 128 -8.40 -5.64 -19.09
N ALA A 129 -8.38 -6.86 -19.63
CA ALA A 129 -8.95 -7.09 -20.94
C ALA A 129 -10.46 -6.81 -20.85
N GLY A 130 -10.96 -5.86 -21.64
CA GLY A 130 -12.40 -5.70 -21.81
C GLY A 130 -12.99 -6.89 -22.57
N GLU A 131 -14.30 -7.09 -22.37
CA GLU A 131 -15.19 -8.02 -23.10
C GLU A 131 -15.04 -7.95 -24.62
#